data_AF-A0A0D2E7A2-F1
#
_entry.id   AF-A0A0D2E7A2-F1
#
_cell.length_a   1.000
_cell.length_b   1.000
_cell.length_c   1.000
_cell.angle_alpha   90.00
_cell.angle_beta   90.00
_cell.angle_gamma   90.00
#
_symmetry.space_group_name_H-M   'P 1'
#
loop_
_entity.id
_entity.type
_entity.pdbx_description
1 polymer ?
#
loop_
_entity_poly.entity_id
_entity_poly.type
_entity_poly.pdbx_seq_one_letter_code
_entity_poly.pdbx_strand_id
1 'polypeptide(L)'
;MYFLIFFSFWIFSLLELASATPIVRKSLNPSFIKARSPLTNDAFATDSDWPTNVVMVGASQTYGMWVPVDGNWYDLGAIICLGLPAYAEGPCNGVTIDQIGVVAGDGPCTFLGNDGYSGTVPGKAGDGYYTVAPPQNMMSAKCG
;
A
#
# COMPACT_ATOMS: atom_id res chain seq x y z
N MET A 1 30.75 54.47 -1.46
CA MET A 1 31.23 53.42 -2.38
C MET A 1 30.79 52.00 -2.02
N TYR A 2 30.50 51.67 -0.76
CA TYR A 2 30.03 50.32 -0.38
C TYR A 2 28.54 50.04 -0.65
N PHE A 3 27.70 51.09 -0.75
CA PHE A 3 26.25 50.94 -0.91
C PHE A 3 25.86 50.36 -2.29
N LEU A 4 26.64 50.67 -3.33
CA LEU A 4 26.40 50.18 -4.70
C LEU A 4 26.73 48.69 -4.85
N ILE A 5 27.69 48.17 -4.07
CA ILE A 5 28.13 46.77 -4.13
C ILE A 5 27.11 45.85 -3.45
N PHE A 6 26.47 46.30 -2.37
CA PHE A 6 25.40 45.52 -1.73
C PHE A 6 24.12 45.47 -2.57
N PHE A 7 23.84 46.50 -3.35
CA PHE A 7 22.66 46.54 -4.21
C PHE A 7 22.78 45.58 -5.41
N SER A 8 23.99 45.40 -5.96
CA SER A 8 24.21 44.47 -7.07
C SER A 8 24.04 43.00 -6.68
N PHE A 9 24.38 42.64 -5.43
CA PHE A 9 24.15 41.27 -4.94
C PHE A 9 22.66 40.96 -4.75
N TRP A 10 21.86 41.95 -4.35
CA TRP A 10 20.41 41.77 -4.19
C TRP A 10 19.66 41.55 -5.51
N ILE A 11 20.11 42.20 -6.60
CA ILE A 11 19.50 42.05 -7.92
C ILE A 11 19.80 40.66 -8.51
N PHE A 12 21.00 40.11 -8.28
CA PHE A 12 21.36 38.79 -8.79
C PHE A 12 20.58 37.65 -8.11
N SER A 13 20.22 37.76 -6.83
CA SER A 13 19.37 36.76 -6.15
C SER A 13 17.91 36.75 -6.61
N LEU A 14 17.42 37.79 -7.29
CA LEU A 14 16.06 37.85 -7.82
C LEU A 14 15.94 37.35 -9.27
N LEU A 15 17.06 37.12 -9.96
CA LEU A 15 17.10 36.58 -11.33
C LEU A 15 17.14 35.04 -11.37
N GLU A 16 17.32 34.38 -10.23
CA GLU A 16 17.22 32.93 -10.08
C GLU A 16 15.80 32.47 -9.69
N LEU A 17 14.76 33.17 -10.17
CA LEU A 17 13.44 32.53 -10.24
C LEU A 17 13.55 31.37 -11.22
N ALA A 18 13.81 30.22 -10.61
CA ALA A 18 13.81 28.89 -11.19
C ALA A 18 12.83 28.82 -12.35
N SER A 19 13.37 28.51 -13.53
CA SER A 19 12.63 27.87 -14.60
C SER A 19 12.09 26.55 -14.05
N ALA A 20 11.00 26.63 -13.30
CA ALA A 20 10.12 25.52 -13.03
C ALA A 20 9.43 25.27 -14.37
N THR A 21 10.10 24.53 -15.25
CA THR A 21 9.43 23.92 -16.39
C THR A 21 8.19 23.24 -15.82
N PRO A 22 6.97 23.56 -16.27
CA PRO A 22 5.80 22.90 -15.76
C PRO A 22 6.01 21.41 -16.01
N ILE A 23 6.09 20.63 -14.93
CA ILE A 23 5.97 19.18 -15.02
C ILE A 23 4.61 18.98 -15.64
N VAL A 24 4.59 18.69 -16.94
CA VAL A 24 3.40 18.23 -17.64
C VAL A 24 3.06 16.91 -16.98
N ARG A 25 2.30 16.96 -15.88
CA ARG A 25 1.61 15.79 -15.37
C ARG A 25 0.72 15.37 -16.52
N LYS A 26 1.14 14.33 -17.23
CA LYS A 26 0.30 13.65 -18.20
C LYS A 26 -1.00 13.40 -17.46
N SER A 27 -2.04 14.15 -17.82
CA SER A 27 -3.35 14.02 -17.21
C SER A 27 -3.66 12.54 -17.24
N LEU A 28 -3.72 11.91 -16.06
CA LEU A 28 -4.08 10.52 -15.96
C LEU A 28 -5.50 10.48 -16.50
N ASN A 29 -5.65 10.02 -17.73
CA ASN A 29 -6.95 9.94 -18.35
C ASN A 29 -7.79 9.06 -17.41
N PRO A 30 -8.84 9.61 -16.78
CA PRO A 30 -9.61 8.87 -15.80
C PRO A 30 -10.29 7.64 -16.43
N SER A 31 -10.46 7.63 -17.76
CA SER A 31 -10.93 6.46 -18.51
C SER A 31 -9.89 5.35 -18.73
N PHE A 32 -8.59 5.63 -18.55
CA PHE A 32 -7.51 4.64 -18.53
C PHE A 32 -7.11 4.18 -17.11
N ILE A 33 -7.52 4.91 -16.07
CA ILE A 33 -7.53 4.38 -14.71
C ILE A 33 -8.73 3.45 -14.60
N LYS A 34 -8.62 2.24 -15.17
CA LYS A 34 -9.48 1.15 -14.71
C LYS A 34 -9.13 0.93 -13.25
N ALA A 35 -10.08 1.19 -12.35
CA ALA A 35 -10.10 0.49 -11.08
C ALA A 35 -9.98 -0.99 -11.46
N ARG A 36 -8.81 -1.57 -11.23
CA ARG A 36 -8.70 -3.02 -11.26
C ARG A 36 -9.50 -3.42 -10.05
N SER A 37 -10.73 -3.87 -10.28
CA SER A 37 -11.49 -4.57 -9.25
C SER A 37 -10.53 -5.53 -8.58
N PRO A 38 -10.54 -5.63 -7.24
CA PRO A 38 -9.65 -6.55 -6.56
C PRO A 38 -9.72 -7.90 -7.27
N LEU A 39 -8.56 -8.54 -7.47
CA LEU A 39 -8.53 -9.87 -8.07
C LEU A 39 -9.50 -10.76 -7.31
N THR A 40 -10.26 -11.59 -8.02
CA THR A 40 -11.14 -12.55 -7.35
C THR A 40 -10.28 -13.46 -6.48
N ASN A 41 -10.82 -13.93 -5.36
CA ASN A 41 -10.11 -14.80 -4.42
C ASN A 41 -9.47 -16.02 -5.12
N ASP A 42 -9.99 -16.41 -6.29
CA ASP A 42 -9.46 -17.45 -7.17
C ASP A 42 -8.01 -17.20 -7.63
N ALA A 43 -7.58 -15.93 -7.73
CA ALA A 43 -6.18 -15.59 -8.05
C ALA A 43 -5.20 -16.00 -6.95
N PHE A 44 -5.72 -16.35 -5.76
CA PHE A 44 -4.98 -16.75 -4.56
C PHE A 44 -5.47 -18.09 -3.98
N ALA A 45 -6.22 -18.88 -4.77
CA ALA A 45 -6.82 -20.14 -4.31
C ALA A 45 -5.78 -21.16 -3.80
N THR A 46 -6.22 -22.13 -3.00
CA THR A 46 -5.42 -23.20 -2.38
C THR A 46 -4.58 -24.05 -3.33
N ASP A 47 -4.90 -24.02 -4.63
CA ASP A 47 -4.18 -24.73 -5.69
C ASP A 47 -3.10 -23.85 -6.34
N SER A 48 -2.94 -22.61 -5.87
CA SER A 48 -1.86 -21.72 -6.27
C SER A 48 -0.59 -22.11 -5.52
N ASP A 49 0.56 -21.95 -6.18
CA ASP A 49 1.88 -22.17 -5.61
C ASP A 49 2.16 -21.28 -4.36
N TRP A 50 1.26 -20.32 -4.06
CA TRP A 50 1.36 -19.39 -2.94
C TRP A 50 0.19 -19.52 -1.95
N PRO A 51 0.39 -20.10 -0.76
CA PRO A 51 -0.66 -20.19 0.25
C PRO A 51 -1.05 -18.78 0.72
N THR A 52 -2.33 -18.45 0.64
CA THR A 52 -2.85 -17.11 0.96
C THR A 52 -4.08 -17.21 1.84
N ASN A 53 -4.08 -16.52 2.98
CA ASN A 53 -5.27 -16.33 3.81
C ASN A 53 -5.71 -14.87 3.90
N VAL A 54 -4.80 -13.93 3.65
CA VAL A 54 -5.08 -12.50 3.62
C VAL A 54 -4.67 -11.92 2.28
N VAL A 55 -5.54 -11.09 1.73
CA VAL A 55 -5.27 -10.29 0.53
C VAL A 55 -5.35 -8.81 0.89
N MET A 56 -4.32 -8.06 0.54
CA MET A 56 -4.29 -6.61 0.66
C MET A 56 -4.34 -5.95 -0.71
N VAL A 57 -5.01 -4.82 -0.82
CA VAL A 57 -5.01 -3.98 -2.02
C VAL A 57 -4.23 -2.71 -1.69
N GLY A 58 -3.33 -2.33 -2.60
CA GLY A 58 -2.54 -1.13 -2.46
C GLY A 58 -2.05 -0.64 -3.81
N ALA A 59 -2.21 0.66 -4.05
CA ALA A 59 -1.91 1.31 -5.32
C ALA A 59 -2.61 0.63 -6.53
N SER A 60 -1.86 -0.08 -7.37
CA SER A 60 -2.37 -0.78 -8.56
C SER A 60 -2.21 -2.30 -8.50
N GLN A 61 -1.82 -2.82 -7.34
CA GLN A 61 -1.50 -4.22 -7.11
C GLN A 61 -2.32 -4.81 -5.97
N THR A 62 -2.41 -6.14 -6.00
CA THR A 62 -3.03 -6.94 -4.96
C THR A 62 -1.98 -7.87 -4.39
N TYR A 63 -1.86 -7.91 -3.07
CA TYR A 63 -0.81 -8.62 -2.35
C TYR A 63 -1.43 -9.77 -1.57
N GLY A 64 -1.04 -11.00 -1.90
CA GLY A 64 -1.43 -12.20 -1.15
C GLY A 64 -0.37 -12.58 -0.13
N MET A 65 -0.78 -12.91 1.09
CA MET A 65 0.11 -13.42 2.13
C MET A 65 -0.56 -14.48 3.01
N TRP A 66 0.30 -15.20 3.73
CA TRP A 66 -0.11 -16.10 4.79
C TRP A 66 0.29 -15.57 6.16
N VAL A 67 -0.69 -15.36 7.04
CA VAL A 67 -0.49 -15.04 8.46
C VAL A 67 -0.87 -16.27 9.29
N PRO A 68 0.02 -16.81 10.14
CA PRO A 68 -0.33 -17.93 11.02
C PRO A 68 -1.54 -17.62 11.91
N VAL A 69 -2.41 -18.62 12.08
CA VAL A 69 -3.69 -18.50 12.82
C VAL A 69 -3.50 -19.03 14.25
N ASP A 70 -2.55 -18.47 14.99
CA ASP A 70 -2.19 -18.88 16.35
C ASP A 70 -2.43 -17.77 17.38
N GLY A 71 -3.03 -16.65 16.96
CA GLY A 71 -3.29 -15.50 17.82
C GLY A 71 -2.04 -14.69 18.18
N ASN A 72 -0.88 -14.94 17.56
CA ASN A 72 0.34 -14.17 17.77
C ASN A 72 0.46 -13.01 16.78
N TRP A 73 1.17 -11.96 17.19
CA TRP A 73 1.51 -10.83 16.33
C TRP A 73 2.72 -11.16 15.47
N TYR A 74 2.60 -10.92 14.18
CA TYR A 74 3.67 -11.07 13.20
C TYR A 74 4.01 -9.75 12.55
N ASP A 75 5.31 -9.46 12.43
CA ASP A 75 5.84 -8.35 11.64
C ASP A 75 5.70 -8.67 10.15
N LEU A 76 5.00 -7.81 9.42
CA LEU A 76 4.80 -7.96 7.98
C LEU A 76 6.10 -7.75 7.19
N GLY A 77 7.14 -7.16 7.78
CA GLY A 77 8.48 -7.13 7.21
C GLY A 77 9.19 -8.48 7.18
N ALA A 78 8.73 -9.42 8.01
CA ALA A 78 9.24 -10.80 8.04
C ALA A 78 8.35 -11.78 7.25
N ILE A 79 7.19 -11.33 6.77
CA ILE A 79 6.29 -12.12 5.92
C ILE A 79 6.50 -11.75 4.46
N ILE A 80 6.61 -12.76 3.60
CA ILE A 80 6.71 -12.57 2.15
C ILE A 80 5.30 -12.47 1.56
N CYS A 81 5.09 -11.43 0.77
CA CYS A 81 3.89 -11.16 -0.01
C CYS A 81 4.13 -11.45 -1.48
N LEU A 82 3.11 -11.99 -2.15
CA LEU A 82 3.05 -12.08 -3.61
C LEU A 82 2.18 -10.95 -4.17
N GLY A 83 2.81 -10.01 -4.88
CA GLY A 83 2.16 -8.91 -5.59
C GLY A 83 1.73 -9.31 -7.00
N LEU A 84 0.43 -9.31 -7.25
CA LEU A 84 -0.18 -9.51 -8.58
C LEU A 84 -0.64 -8.17 -9.18
N PRO A 85 -0.63 -8.02 -10.52
CA PRO A 85 -0.31 -9.02 -11.56
C PRO A 85 1.18 -9.15 -11.88
N ALA A 86 2.05 -8.38 -11.23
CA ALA A 86 3.48 -8.33 -11.56
C ALA A 86 4.23 -9.61 -11.18
N TYR A 87 3.63 -10.47 -10.36
CA TYR A 87 4.24 -11.67 -9.79
C TYR A 87 5.54 -11.33 -9.06
N ALA A 88 5.47 -10.28 -8.23
CA ALA A 88 6.61 -9.77 -7.47
C ALA A 88 6.56 -10.29 -6.03
N GLU A 89 7.68 -10.85 -5.56
CA GLU A 89 7.83 -11.30 -4.18
C GLU A 89 8.62 -10.27 -3.37
N GLY A 90 8.19 -10.03 -2.13
CA GLY A 90 8.87 -9.09 -1.23
C GLY A 90 8.24 -9.04 0.14
N PRO A 91 8.79 -8.25 1.09
CA PRO A 91 8.18 -8.07 2.38
C PRO A 91 6.79 -7.42 2.25
N CYS A 92 5.87 -7.81 3.12
CA CYS A 92 4.50 -7.28 3.13
C CYS A 92 4.38 -5.87 3.75
N ASN A 93 5.42 -5.40 4.46
CA ASN A 93 5.43 -4.05 5.00
C ASN A 93 5.89 -3.01 3.96
N GLY A 94 5.62 -1.74 4.23
CA GLY A 94 6.08 -0.63 3.38
C GLY A 94 5.25 -0.37 2.11
N VAL A 95 4.21 -1.17 1.87
CA VAL A 95 3.19 -0.88 0.87
C VAL A 95 2.00 -0.19 1.53
N THR A 96 1.51 0.89 0.93
CA THR A 96 0.33 1.60 1.40
C THR A 96 -0.94 0.87 0.97
N ILE A 97 -1.69 0.41 1.96
CA ILE A 97 -2.87 -0.45 1.82
C ILE A 97 -4.13 0.37 2.03
N ASP A 98 -5.08 0.25 1.10
CA ASP A 98 -6.40 0.89 1.17
C ASP A 98 -7.53 -0.13 1.40
N GLN A 99 -7.30 -1.42 1.16
CA GLN A 99 -8.27 -2.47 1.44
C GLN A 99 -7.62 -3.77 1.91
N ILE A 100 -8.32 -4.52 2.78
CA ILE A 100 -7.89 -5.83 3.28
C ILE A 100 -9.06 -6.81 3.20
N GLY A 101 -8.83 -8.00 2.68
CA GLY A 101 -9.79 -9.11 2.67
C GLY A 101 -9.17 -10.38 3.25
N VAL A 102 -9.98 -11.17 3.95
CA VAL A 102 -9.63 -12.54 4.33
C VAL A 102 -10.20 -13.48 3.27
N VAL A 103 -9.35 -14.30 2.67
CA VAL A 103 -9.69 -15.15 1.51
C VAL A 103 -9.67 -16.64 1.81
N ALA A 104 -9.03 -17.05 2.91
CA ALA A 104 -9.04 -18.43 3.39
C ALA A 104 -8.91 -18.48 4.93
N GLY A 105 -9.46 -19.53 5.55
CA GLY A 105 -9.25 -19.84 6.98
C GLY A 105 -10.13 -19.09 7.98
N ASP A 106 -10.28 -19.69 9.17
CA ASP A 106 -11.20 -19.32 10.25
C ASP A 106 -10.53 -18.44 11.31
N GLY A 107 -10.86 -17.14 11.35
CA GLY A 107 -10.55 -16.29 12.52
C GLY A 107 -10.34 -14.82 12.17
N PRO A 108 -10.85 -13.88 13.00
CA PRO A 108 -10.68 -12.46 12.72
C PRO A 108 -9.20 -12.08 12.66
N CYS A 109 -8.80 -11.41 11.58
CA CYS A 109 -7.44 -10.90 11.44
C CYS A 109 -7.41 -9.44 11.89
N THR A 110 -6.54 -9.12 12.84
CA THR A 110 -6.27 -7.76 13.28
C THR A 110 -4.99 -7.26 12.64
N PHE A 111 -5.00 -6.03 12.14
CA PHE A 111 -3.87 -5.38 11.48
C PHE A 111 -3.51 -4.10 12.22
N LEU A 112 -2.22 -3.86 12.41
CA LEU A 112 -1.70 -2.58 12.84
C LEU A 112 -0.98 -1.92 11.68
N GLY A 113 -1.32 -0.65 11.44
CA GLY A 113 -0.65 0.19 10.46
C GLY A 113 0.33 1.15 11.10
N ASN A 114 1.01 1.94 10.28
CA ASN A 114 1.66 3.16 10.75
C ASN A 114 0.64 4.13 11.36
N ASP A 115 1.15 5.09 12.15
CA ASP A 115 0.35 6.18 12.72
C ASP A 115 -0.82 5.73 13.63
N GLY A 116 -0.72 4.53 14.20
CA GLY A 116 -1.66 4.03 15.21
C GLY A 116 -2.94 3.40 14.64
N TYR A 117 -3.01 3.15 13.33
CA TYR A 117 -4.13 2.41 12.75
C TYR A 117 -4.22 1.00 13.36
N SER A 118 -5.45 0.60 13.73
CA SER A 118 -5.79 -0.75 14.15
C SER A 118 -7.14 -1.12 13.58
N GLY A 119 -7.20 -2.21 12.82
CA GLY A 119 -8.43 -2.69 12.19
C GLY A 119 -8.59 -4.19 12.37
N THR A 120 -9.81 -4.66 12.59
CA THR A 120 -10.12 -6.09 12.68
C THR A 120 -11.04 -6.47 11.52
N VAL A 121 -10.56 -7.40 10.69
CA VAL A 121 -11.29 -7.99 9.58
C VAL A 121 -11.91 -9.31 10.07
N PRO A 122 -13.24 -9.48 10.01
CA PRO A 122 -13.91 -10.75 10.25
C PRO A 122 -13.30 -11.86 9.39
N GLY A 123 -12.95 -12.97 10.03
CA GLY A 123 -12.23 -14.08 9.39
C GLY A 123 -13.10 -15.01 8.56
N LYS A 124 -14.18 -14.53 7.95
CA LYS A 124 -14.97 -15.37 7.05
C LYS A 124 -14.48 -15.15 5.64
N ALA A 125 -13.91 -16.21 5.07
CA ALA A 125 -13.53 -16.22 3.67
C ALA A 125 -14.74 -15.83 2.79
N GLY A 126 -14.55 -14.82 1.94
CA GLY A 126 -15.60 -14.35 1.03
C GLY A 126 -16.46 -13.19 1.53
N ASP A 127 -16.23 -12.67 2.74
CA ASP A 127 -16.89 -11.44 3.24
C ASP A 127 -16.49 -10.18 2.46
N GLY A 128 -15.50 -10.29 1.56
CA GLY A 128 -15.05 -9.22 0.69
C GLY A 128 -13.92 -8.40 1.30
N TYR A 129 -13.81 -7.15 0.86
CA TYR A 129 -12.74 -6.24 1.22
C TYR A 129 -13.21 -5.17 2.20
N TYR A 130 -12.42 -4.95 3.25
CA TYR A 130 -12.62 -3.94 4.27
C TYR A 130 -11.73 -2.74 3.98
N THR A 131 -12.33 -1.55 3.92
CA THR A 131 -11.62 -0.32 3.63
C THR A 131 -10.73 0.11 4.80
N VAL A 132 -9.48 0.44 4.47
CA VAL A 132 -8.50 1.08 5.36
C VAL A 132 -8.52 2.58 5.05
N ALA A 133 -9.09 3.39 5.95
CA ALA A 133 -9.18 4.84 5.78
C ALA A 133 -8.59 5.58 6.99
N PRO A 134 -7.59 6.47 6.81
CA PRO A 134 -6.86 6.72 5.56
C PRO A 134 -5.99 5.51 5.17
N PRO A 135 -5.56 5.35 3.90
CA PRO A 135 -4.65 4.27 3.51
C PRO A 135 -3.36 4.29 4.34
N GLN A 136 -2.93 3.12 4.83
CA GLN A 136 -1.79 2.98 5.74
C GLN A 136 -0.85 1.86 5.29
N ASN A 137 0.41 1.98 5.65
CA ASN A 137 1.35 0.87 5.58
C ASN A 137 1.06 -0.09 6.72
N MET A 138 0.75 -1.34 6.39
CA MET A 138 0.54 -2.38 7.39
C MET A 138 1.89 -2.82 7.94
N MET A 139 2.00 -2.86 9.26
CA MET A 139 3.23 -3.18 9.99
C MET A 139 3.17 -4.57 10.61
N SER A 140 2.02 -4.93 11.19
CA SER A 140 1.85 -6.24 11.81
C SER A 140 0.44 -6.78 11.63
N ALA A 141 0.32 -8.10 11.65
CA ALA A 141 -0.96 -8.80 11.60
C ALA A 141 -1.04 -9.88 12.67
N LYS A 142 -2.26 -10.19 13.09
CA LYS A 142 -2.59 -11.27 14.01
C LYS A 142 -3.88 -11.92 13.55
N CYS A 143 -3.89 -13.23 13.31
CA CYS A 143 -5.11 -13.99 13.00
C CYS A 143 -5.31 -15.08 14.05
N GLY A 144 -6.57 -15.34 14.42
CA GLY A 144 -6.94 -16.30 15.48
C GLY A 144 -7.63 -15.67 16.67
#